data_AF-A0A2N5E3K7-F1
#
_entry.id   AF-A0A2N5E3K7-F1
#
_cell.length_a   1.000
_cell.length_b   1.000
_cell.length_c   1.000
_cell.angle_alpha   90.00
_cell.angle_beta   90.00
_cell.angle_gamma   90.00
#
_symmetry.space_group_name_H-M   'P 1'
#
loop_
_entity.id
_entity.type
_entity.pdbx_description
1 polymer ?
#
loop_
_entity_poly.entity_id
_entity_poly.type
_entity_poly.pdbx_seq_one_letter_code
_entity_poly.pdbx_strand_id
1 'polypeptide(L)'
;MLRDHLQLTDSDTLKKIDHVRLPNQGQEEITVYQITDRHGVVKGKVSVYDKLNTRRSYPVDCRITQHDAQGRVIVDKLTESW
;
A
#
# COMPACT_ATOMS: atom_id res chain seq x y z
N MET A 1 -11.87 16.03 9.75
CA MET A 1 -10.88 15.14 10.41
C MET A 1 -10.21 14.33 9.31
N LEU A 2 -8.87 14.31 9.26
CA LEU A 2 -8.16 13.27 8.51
C LEU A 2 -8.66 11.93 9.07
N ARG A 3 -9.17 11.04 8.22
CA ARG A 3 -9.44 9.67 8.67
C ARG A 3 -8.09 8.97 8.74
N ASP A 4 -7.75 8.44 9.90
CA ASP A 4 -6.45 7.79 10.14
C ASP A 4 -6.26 6.49 9.33
N HIS A 5 -7.33 5.96 8.71
CA HIS A 5 -7.32 4.76 7.86
C HIS A 5 -8.65 4.59 7.11
N LEU A 6 -8.65 3.72 6.08
CA LEU A 6 -9.89 3.27 5.43
C LEU A 6 -10.67 2.37 6.40
N GLN A 7 -11.95 2.66 6.60
CA GLN A 7 -12.84 1.74 7.32
C GLN A 7 -13.15 0.55 6.42
N LEU A 8 -12.70 -0.64 6.82
CA LEU A 8 -12.93 -1.88 6.11
C LEU A 8 -14.01 -2.73 6.80
N THR A 9 -14.69 -3.56 6.02
CA THR A 9 -15.66 -4.55 6.48
C THR A 9 -15.33 -5.91 5.87
N ASP A 10 -15.85 -7.00 6.44
CA ASP A 10 -15.60 -8.36 5.95
C ASP A 10 -16.13 -8.60 4.51
N SER A 11 -16.99 -7.72 4.02
CA SER A 11 -17.51 -7.79 2.65
C SER A 11 -16.67 -7.01 1.64
N ASP A 12 -15.65 -6.27 2.11
CA ASP A 12 -14.72 -5.59 1.22
C ASP A 12 -13.73 -6.59 0.62
N THR A 13 -13.28 -6.28 -0.58
CA THR A 13 -12.36 -7.12 -1.36
C THR A 13 -11.11 -6.34 -1.71
N LEU A 14 -9.97 -7.03 -1.69
CA LEU A 14 -8.68 -6.50 -2.08
C LEU A 14 -8.27 -7.15 -3.40
N LYS A 15 -8.12 -6.36 -4.46
CA LYS A 15 -7.71 -6.84 -5.79
C LYS A 15 -6.37 -6.23 -6.18
N LYS A 16 -5.39 -7.06 -6.53
CA LYS A 16 -4.14 -6.60 -7.15
C LYS A 16 -4.45 -5.97 -8.51
N ILE A 17 -4.08 -4.72 -8.70
CA ILE A 17 -4.34 -3.96 -9.93
C ILE A 17 -3.07 -3.54 -10.65
N ASP A 18 -1.94 -3.48 -9.96
CA ASP A 18 -0.67 -3.12 -10.57
C ASP A 18 0.50 -3.79 -9.84
N HIS A 19 1.60 -3.94 -10.55
CA HIS A 19 2.87 -4.41 -10.03
C HIS A 19 4.03 -3.83 -10.83
N VAL A 20 4.88 -3.06 -10.17
CA VAL A 20 6.09 -2.48 -10.76
C VAL A 20 7.31 -3.10 -10.10
N ARG A 21 8.23 -3.62 -10.91
CA ARG A 21 9.56 -4.05 -10.44
C ARG A 21 10.59 -3.02 -10.90
N LEU A 22 11.23 -2.34 -9.95
CA LEU A 22 12.21 -1.31 -10.26
C LEU A 22 13.60 -1.94 -10.42
N PRO A 23 14.29 -1.79 -11.57
CA PRO A 23 15.52 -2.51 -11.86
C PRO A 23 16.76 -1.89 -11.18
N ASN A 24 16.90 -2.03 -9.86
CA ASN A 24 18.04 -1.50 -9.10
C ASN A 24 18.71 -2.60 -8.24
N GLN A 25 20.02 -2.49 -8.01
CA GLN A 25 20.88 -3.43 -7.24
C GLN A 25 20.44 -3.58 -5.76
N GLY A 26 19.37 -4.32 -5.51
CA GLY A 26 18.66 -4.46 -4.22
C GLY A 26 17.19 -4.07 -4.40
N GLN A 27 16.45 -4.92 -5.11
CA GLN A 27 15.31 -4.55 -5.94
C GLN A 27 14.03 -4.24 -5.16
N GLU A 28 13.38 -3.10 -5.49
CA GLU A 28 12.11 -2.63 -4.94
C GLU A 28 10.95 -3.01 -5.88
N GLU A 29 9.98 -3.74 -5.35
CA GLU A 29 8.72 -4.14 -5.96
C GLU A 29 7.58 -3.35 -5.32
N ILE A 30 6.78 -2.70 -6.17
CA ILE A 30 5.59 -1.97 -5.75
C ILE A 30 4.40 -2.76 -6.21
N THR A 31 3.64 -3.32 -5.27
CA THR A 31 2.35 -3.95 -5.56
C THR A 31 1.22 -3.02 -5.15
N VAL A 32 0.31 -2.74 -6.08
CA VAL A 32 -0.86 -1.89 -5.82
C VAL A 32 -2.12 -2.74 -5.80
N TYR A 33 -2.91 -2.53 -4.76
CA TYR A 33 -4.19 -3.16 -4.55
C TYR A 33 -5.30 -2.12 -4.52
N GLN A 34 -6.43 -2.43 -5.16
CA GLN A 34 -7.67 -1.66 -5.05
C GLN A 34 -8.58 -2.31 -4.01
N ILE A 35 -9.19 -1.49 -3.17
CA ILE A 35 -10.20 -1.93 -2.20
C ILE A 35 -11.57 -1.58 -2.77
N THR A 36 -12.43 -2.59 -2.88
CA THR A 36 -13.82 -2.45 -3.34
C THR A 36 -14.79 -3.01 -2.32
N ASP A 37 -15.93 -2.34 -2.13
CA ASP A 37 -17.00 -2.87 -1.30
C ASP A 37 -17.78 -4.01 -1.99
N ARG A 38 -18.76 -4.58 -1.28
CA ARG A 38 -19.67 -5.62 -1.81
C ARG A 38 -20.48 -5.21 -3.05
N HIS A 39 -20.58 -3.92 -3.33
CA HIS A 39 -21.29 -3.34 -4.46
C HIS A 39 -20.34 -2.96 -5.61
N GLY A 40 -19.04 -3.21 -5.45
CA GLY A 40 -18.01 -2.86 -6.43
C GLY A 40 -17.56 -1.39 -6.36
N VAL A 41 -17.98 -0.63 -5.35
CA VAL A 41 -17.58 0.76 -5.18
C VAL A 41 -16.13 0.82 -4.67
N VAL A 42 -15.30 1.61 -5.33
CA VAL A 42 -13.90 1.82 -4.92
C VAL A 42 -13.86 2.63 -3.64
N LYS A 43 -13.31 2.04 -2.58
CA LYS A 43 -13.09 2.71 -1.29
C LYS A 43 -11.73 3.40 -1.23
N GLY A 44 -10.76 2.88 -1.98
CA GLY A 44 -9.40 3.41 -2.04
C GLY A 44 -8.41 2.40 -2.59
N LYS A 45 -7.12 2.65 -2.36
CA LYS A 45 -6.03 1.77 -2.78
C LYS A 45 -4.96 1.64 -1.70
N VAL A 46 -4.24 0.53 -1.75
CA VAL A 46 -3.06 0.25 -0.91
C VAL A 46 -1.88 -0.04 -1.82
N SER A 47 -0.76 0.64 -1.60
CA SER A 47 0.50 0.31 -2.27
C SER A 47 1.48 -0.24 -1.25
N VAL A 48 2.03 -1.41 -1.55
CA VAL A 48 3.08 -2.08 -0.76
C VAL A 48 4.37 -1.95 -1.54
N TYR A 49 5.37 -1.34 -0.91
CA TYR A 49 6.73 -1.20 -1.43
C TYR A 49 7.58 -2.20 -0.66
N ASP A 50 8.09 -3.22 -1.35
CA ASP A 50 9.00 -4.19 -0.76
C ASP A 50 10.45 -3.71 -0.85
N LYS A 51 11.29 -4.26 0.03
CA LYS A 51 12.76 -4.13 0.03
C LYS A 51 13.23 -2.73 -0.30
N LEU A 52 12.74 -1.75 0.48
CA LEU A 52 13.26 -0.40 0.43
C LEU A 52 14.78 -0.49 0.59
N ASN A 53 15.54 -0.13 -0.44
CA ASN A 53 16.99 -0.20 -0.42
C ASN A 53 17.52 0.90 0.51
N THR A 54 17.39 0.71 1.81
CA THR A 54 17.86 1.63 2.84
C THR A 54 19.35 1.40 3.00
N ARG A 55 20.11 1.89 2.02
CA ARG A 55 21.58 1.78 1.94
C ARG A 55 22.35 2.42 3.11
N ARG A 56 21.69 2.83 4.20
CA ARG A 56 22.24 3.15 5.53
C ARG A 56 21.10 3.39 6.54
N SER A 57 21.19 2.72 7.70
CA SER A 57 20.60 3.09 9.01
C SER A 57 19.19 2.64 9.42
N TYR A 58 18.36 2.03 8.56
CA TYR A 58 17.01 1.62 8.97
C TYR A 58 16.69 0.16 8.61
N PRO A 59 16.41 -0.72 9.59
CA PRO A 59 16.06 -2.13 9.38
C PRO A 59 14.57 -2.30 9.02
N VAL A 60 14.00 -1.40 8.21
CA VAL A 60 12.60 -1.51 7.79
C VAL A 60 12.55 -1.93 6.33
N ASP A 61 11.94 -3.08 6.08
CA ASP A 61 11.99 -3.74 4.78
C ASP A 61 10.83 -3.33 3.87
N CYS A 62 9.76 -2.72 4.40
CA CYS A 62 8.63 -2.34 3.58
C CYS A 62 7.92 -1.05 4.00
N ARG A 63 7.28 -0.40 3.02
CA ARG A 63 6.39 0.74 3.20
C ARG A 63 5.01 0.38 2.72
N ILE A 64 4.00 0.81 3.47
CA ILE A 64 2.60 0.68 3.11
C ILE A 64 2.01 2.08 3.05
N THR A 65 1.44 2.42 1.89
CA THR A 65 0.65 3.64 1.73
C THR A 65 -0.80 3.27 1.46
N GLN A 66 -1.73 4.00 2.07
CA GLN A 66 -3.15 3.92 1.74
C GLN A 66 -3.62 5.25 1.19
N HIS A 67 -4.42 5.17 0.13
CA HIS A 67 -5.11 6.32 -0.42
C HIS A 67 -6.62 6.14 -0.30
N ASP A 68 -7.31 7.24 -0.02
CA ASP A 68 -8.77 7.28 -0.11
C ASP A 68 -9.26 7.22 -1.57
N ALA A 69 -10.57 7.16 -1.76
CA ALA A 69 -11.20 7.15 -3.08
C ALA A 69 -10.89 8.42 -3.91
N GLN A 70 -10.46 9.52 -3.28
CA GLN A 70 -10.05 10.75 -3.94
C GLN A 70 -8.54 10.75 -4.29
N GLY A 71 -7.82 9.69 -3.94
CA GLY A 71 -6.38 9.55 -4.18
C GLY A 71 -5.49 10.23 -3.14
N ARG A 72 -6.05 10.80 -2.07
CA ARG A 72 -5.26 11.42 -1.00
C ARG A 72 -4.62 10.35 -0.13
N VAL A 73 -3.36 10.52 0.21
CA VAL A 73 -2.67 9.64 1.16
C VAL A 73 -3.26 9.85 2.54
N ILE A 74 -3.76 8.79 3.15
CA ILE A 74 -4.33 8.79 4.50
C ILE A 74 -3.53 7.93 5.49
N VAL A 75 -2.73 6.99 4.98
CA VAL A 75 -1.76 6.23 5.77
C VAL A 75 -0.45 6.19 5.00
N ASP A 76 0.65 6.39 5.71
CA ASP A 76 2.00 6.19 5.24
C ASP A 76 2.83 5.60 6.37
N LYS A 77 3.18 4.32 6.26
CA LYS A 77 3.82 3.57 7.35
C LYS A 77 5.00 2.76 6.85
N LEU A 78 6.11 2.84 7.58
CA LEU A 78 7.24 1.93 7.47
C LEU A 78 7.04 0.76 8.45
N THR A 79 7.31 -0.47 8.01
CA THR A 79 7.19 -1.66 8.85
C THR A 79 8.29 -2.67 8.51
N GLU A 80 8.58 -3.54 9.48
CA GLU A 80 9.47 -4.69 9.28
C GLU A 80 8.77 -5.74 8.41
N SER A 81 9.57 -6.55 7.68
CA SER A 81 9.04 -7.67 6.91
C SER A 81 8.40 -8.71 7.82
N TRP A 82 7.33 -9.34 7.34
CA TRP A 82 6.54 -10.35 8.06
C TRP A 82 6.91 -11.78 7.67
#